data_AF-A0A1I4DA23-F1
#
_entry.id   AF-A0A1I4DA23-F1
#
_cell.length_a   1.000
_cell.length_b   1.000
_cell.length_c   1.000
_cell.angle_alpha   90.00
_cell.angle_beta   90.00
_cell.angle_gamma   90.00
#
_symmetry.space_group_name_H-M   'P 1'
#
loop_
_entity.id
_entity.type
_entity.pdbx_description
1 polymer ?
#
loop_
_entity_poly.entity_id
_entity_poly.type
_entity_poly.pdbx_seq_one_letter_code
_entity_poly.pdbx_strand_id
1 'polypeptide(L)' 'MHYADTTTNDNGTVTAFCYCGWSAVHDTQESADAAAEYHQNDDADDYAAA' A
#
# COMPACT_ATOMS: atom_id res chain seq x y z
N MET A 1 -3.60 0.74 -13.07
CA MET A 1 -4.14 -0.34 -12.21
C MET A 1 -3.33 -0.30 -10.92
N HIS A 2 -3.82 0.44 -9.93
CA HIS A 2 -3.19 0.53 -8.61
C HIS A 2 -3.73 -0.63 -7.79
N TYR A 3 -3.03 -1.75 -7.84
CA TYR A 3 -3.27 -2.87 -6.96
C TYR A 3 -2.13 -2.87 -5.95
N ALA A 4 -2.45 -2.60 -4.68
CA ALA A 4 -1.48 -2.63 -3.60
C ALA A 4 -1.73 -3.86 -2.74
N ASP A 5 -0.64 -4.51 -2.35
CA ASP A 5 -0.61 -5.75 -1.58
C ASP A 5 0.40 -5.59 -0.44
N THR A 6 0.38 -6.53 0.50
CA THR A 6 1.26 -6.53 1.66
C THR A 6 2.07 -7.83 1.74
N THR A 7 3.26 -7.75 2.32
CA THR A 7 4.13 -8.90 2.54
C THR A 7 4.82 -8.80 3.89
N THR A 8 4.72 -9.85 4.69
CA THR A 8 5.45 -9.97 5.95
C THR A 8 6.90 -10.37 5.66
N ASN A 9 7.83 -9.61 6.23
CA ASN A 9 9.26 -9.85 6.12
C ASN A 9 9.75 -10.74 7.28
N ASP A 10 10.90 -11.40 7.09
CA ASP A 10 11.50 -12.30 8.08
C ASP A 10 11.91 -11.60 9.40
N ASN A 11 12.08 -10.28 9.37
CA ASN A 11 12.38 -9.44 10.53
C ASN A 11 11.13 -9.02 11.33
N GLY A 12 9.93 -9.44 10.91
CA GLY A 12 8.66 -9.10 11.56
C GLY A 12 8.02 -7.79 11.09
N THR A 13 8.64 -7.03 10.18
CA THR A 13 7.99 -5.86 9.54
C THR A 13 7.11 -6.30 8.38
N VAL A 14 6.16 -5.47 7.99
CA VAL A 14 5.28 -5.70 6.83
C VAL A 14 5.53 -4.62 5.78
N THR A 15 5.72 -5.03 4.54
CA THR A 15 5.90 -4.13 3.39
C THR A 15 4.61 -4.04 2.61
N ALA A 16 4.07 -2.83 2.49
CA ALA A 16 3.03 -2.50 1.52
C ALA A 16 3.71 -2.14 0.19
N PHE A 17 3.20 -2.64 -0.93
CA PHE A 17 3.75 -2.33 -2.25
C PHE A 17 2.65 -2.27 -3.30
N CYS A 18 2.85 -1.46 -4.33
CA CYS A 18 1.96 -1.37 -5.48
C CYS A 18 2.73 -1.63 -6.77
N TYR A 19 2.06 -2.28 -7.73
CA TYR A 19 2.64 -2.56 -9.04
C TYR A 19 2.97 -1.30 -9.87
N CYS A 20 2.58 -0.10 -9.41
CA CYS A 20 3.02 1.18 -9.96
C CYS A 20 4.45 1.57 -9.56
N GLY A 21 5.10 0.83 -8.65
CA GLY A 21 6.46 1.09 -8.16
C GLY A 21 6.52 1.74 -6.77
N TRP A 22 5.37 1.99 -6.14
CA TRP A 22 5.30 2.47 -4.76
C TRP A 22 5.55 1.32 -3.76
N SER A 23 6.24 1.63 -2.65
CA SER A 23 6.39 0.70 -1.52
C SER A 23 6.64 1.43 -0.21
N ALA A 24 6.14 0.90 0.90
CA ALA A 24 6.35 1.38 2.26
C ALA A 24 6.53 0.22 3.25
N VAL A 25 7.32 0.42 4.30
CA VAL A 25 7.59 -0.59 5.35
C VAL A 25 6.97 -0.14 6.66
N HIS A 26 6.29 -1.04 7.35
CA HIS A 26 5.57 -0.81 8.60
C HIS A 26 5.86 -1.89 9.63
N ASP A 27 5.74 -1.56 10.92
CA ASP A 27 5.98 -2.52 12.01
C ASP A 27 4.84 -3.53 12.19
N THR A 28 3.65 -3.23 11.67
CA THR A 28 2.45 -4.07 11.84
C THR A 28 1.70 -4.26 10.53
N GLN A 29 1.01 -5.38 10.41
CA GLN A 29 0.12 -5.70 9.29
C GLN A 29 -0.97 -4.63 9.12
N GLU A 30 -1.61 -4.21 10.22
CA GLU A 30 -2.65 -3.18 10.21
C GLU A 30 -2.17 -1.84 9.61
N SER A 31 -0.95 -1.40 9.94
CA SER A 31 -0.38 -0.18 9.37
C SER A 31 -0.02 -0.32 7.89
N ALA A 32 0.44 -1.50 7.46
CA ALA A 32 0.72 -1.77 6.05
C ALA A 32 -0.57 -1.86 5.22
N ASP A 33 -1.62 -2.49 5.75
CA ASP A 33 -2.93 -2.58 5.08
C ASP A 33 -3.55 -1.19 4.93
N ALA A 34 -3.55 -0.36 5.97
CA ALA A 34 -4.04 1.02 5.89
C ALA A 34 -3.26 1.85 4.83
N ALA A 35 -1.95 1.65 4.73
CA ALA A 35 -1.14 2.33 3.72
C ALA A 35 -1.42 1.83 2.29
N ALA A 36 -1.62 0.52 2.12
CA ALA A 36 -2.01 -0.09 0.86
C ALA A 36 -3.42 0.36 0.43
N GLU A 37 -4.39 0.39 1.35
CA GLU A 37 -5.75 0.89 1.11
C GLU A 37 -5.77 2.37 0.77
N TYR A 38 -5.02 3.19 1.52
CA TYR A 38 -4.88 4.61 1.23
C TYR A 38 -4.31 4.82 -0.16
N HIS A 39 -3.19 4.18 -0.51
CA HIS A 39 -2.56 4.35 -1.83
C HIS A 39 -3.46 3.86 -2.98
N GLN A 40 -4.24 2.79 -2.77
CA GLN A 40 -5.21 2.32 -3.76
C GLN A 40 -6.36 3.31 -3.99
N ASN A 41 -6.79 4.03 -2.94
CA ASN A 41 -7.89 4.99 -3.02
C ASN A 41 -7.42 6.42 -3.36
N ASP A 42 -6.20 6.82 -3.02
CA ASP A 42 -5.62 8.13 -3.35
C ASP A 42 -5.52 8.29 -4.88
N ASP A 43 -5.21 7.22 -5.61
CA ASP A 43 -5.30 7.16 -7.08
C ASP A 43 -6.76 7.18 -7.61
N ALA A 44 -7.73 6.74 -6.81
CA ALA A 44 -9.15 6.82 -7.17
C ALA A 44 -9.68 8.27 -7.04
N ASP A 45 -9.14 9.05 -6.10
CA ASP A 45 -9.50 10.46 -5.89
C ASP A 45 -8.93 11.37 -6.99
N ASP A 46 -7.74 11.07 -7.54
CA ASP A 46 -7.15 11.85 -8.66
C ASP A 46 -7.87 11.59 -10.00
N TYR A 47 -8.49 10.41 -10.17
CA TYR A 47 -9.32 10.10 -11.35
C TYR A 47 -10.77 10.64 -11.25
N ALA A 48 -11.29 10.88 -10.04
CA ALA A 48 -12.62 11.42 -9.82
C ALA A 48 -12.71 12.97 -10.02
N ALA A 49 -11.56 13.64 -10.12
CA ALA A 49 -11.46 15.08 -10.35
C ALA A 49 -11.19 15.48 -11.82
N ALA A 50 -11.16 14.52 -12.77
CA ALA A 50 -10.88 14.74 -14.19
C ALA A 50 -12.14 14.71 -15.07
#